data_AF-A0A2V9GQY9-F1
#
_entry.id   AF-A0A2V9GQY9-F1
#
_cell.length_a   1.000
_cell.length_b   1.000
_cell.length_c   1.000
_cell.angle_alpha   90.00
_cell.angle_beta   90.00
_cell.angle_gamma   90.00
#
_symmetry.space_group_name_H-M   'P 1'
#
loop_
_entity.id
_entity.type
_entity.pdbx_description
1 polymer ?
#
loop_
_entity_poly.entity_id
_entity_poly.type
_entity_poly.pdbx_seq_one_letter_code
_entity_poly.pdbx_strand_id
1 'polypeptide(L)'
;MARVFYSSRKPLSRRQFLGQCAQAACFVVPALGCGRFGQPVLAPGPWFIDAGRAAGLAAFRDTCGSLAKDYLVETLGSGVALFDYDNDGLVDVLLVNGSSFEILSNPQLSRCSSRLFRNNGDGTFTDVTRESGLINEGWGVGVTIGDYDNDGFRDVFQFRDERALSQQR
;
A
#
# COMPACT_ATOMS: atom_id res chain seq x y z
N MET A 1 13.67 21.90 -33.72
CA MET A 1 12.56 22.80 -34.13
C MET A 1 11.30 21.95 -34.24
N ALA A 2 10.52 21.83 -33.15
CA ALA A 2 9.38 20.89 -33.06
C ALA A 2 8.06 21.65 -32.92
N ARG A 3 7.06 21.31 -33.74
CA ARG A 3 5.71 21.89 -33.73
C ARG A 3 4.81 21.10 -32.77
N VAL A 4 4.22 21.81 -31.81
CA VAL A 4 3.15 21.30 -30.92
C VAL A 4 1.81 21.54 -31.61
N PHE A 5 0.99 20.50 -31.78
CA PHE A 5 -0.41 20.62 -32.21
C PHE A 5 -1.30 20.69 -30.97
N TYR A 6 -2.07 21.78 -30.81
CA TYR A 6 -3.12 21.89 -29.80
C TYR A 6 -4.45 21.36 -30.35
N SER A 7 -5.08 20.44 -29.62
CA SER A 7 -6.46 20.01 -29.86
C SER A 7 -7.43 21.08 -29.33
N SER A 8 -8.02 21.85 -30.23
CA SER A 8 -9.07 22.82 -29.92
C SER A 8 -10.40 22.09 -29.72
N ARG A 9 -10.66 21.59 -28.51
CA ARG A 9 -12.03 21.32 -28.06
C ARG A 9 -12.35 22.24 -26.89
N LYS A 10 -13.35 23.11 -27.07
CA LYS A 10 -13.85 23.99 -26.02
C LYS A 10 -14.27 23.14 -24.81
N PRO A 11 -13.88 23.48 -23.57
CA PRO A 11 -14.33 22.75 -22.39
C PRO A 11 -15.84 22.94 -22.23
N LEU A 12 -16.57 21.83 -22.08
CA LEU A 12 -18.01 21.86 -21.79
C LEU A 12 -18.24 22.49 -20.41
N SER A 13 -19.18 23.43 -20.34
CA SER A 13 -19.54 24.05 -19.06
C SER A 13 -20.35 23.07 -18.20
N ARG A 14 -20.23 23.19 -16.87
CA ARG A 14 -20.97 22.37 -15.88
C ARG A 14 -22.48 22.31 -16.12
N ARG A 15 -23.08 23.38 -16.68
CA ARG A 15 -24.50 23.43 -17.04
C ARG A 15 -24.85 22.55 -18.25
N GLN A 16 -23.93 22.44 -19.22
CA GLN A 16 -24.13 21.61 -20.41
C GLN A 16 -24.00 20.10 -20.09
N PHE A 17 -23.10 19.73 -19.18
CA PHE A 17 -22.96 18.35 -18.70
C PHE A 17 -24.23 17.87 -17.96
N LEU A 18 -24.77 18.71 -17.08
CA LEU A 18 -26.00 18.39 -16.34
C LEU A 18 -27.24 18.33 -17.25
N GLY A 19 -27.30 19.17 -18.29
CA GLY A 19 -28.38 19.14 -19.28
C GLY A 19 -28.41 17.83 -20.11
N GLN A 20 -27.24 17.25 -20.42
CA GLN A 20 -27.15 15.99 -21.16
C GLN A 20 -27.55 14.77 -20.31
N CYS A 21 -27.30 14.79 -19.00
CA CYS A 21 -27.69 13.70 -18.10
C CYS A 21 -29.22 13.64 -17.89
N ALA A 22 -29.92 14.78 -17.95
CA ALA A 22 -31.36 14.86 -17.68
C ALA A 22 -32.24 14.31 -18.83
N GLN A 23 -31.73 14.21 -20.05
CA GLN A 23 -32.50 13.71 -21.21
C GLN A 23 -32.39 12.19 -21.42
N ALA A 24 -31.51 11.50 -20.70
CA ALA A 24 -31.31 10.05 -20.84
C ALA A 24 -32.16 9.21 -19.86
N ALA A 25 -33.03 9.83 -19.06
CA ALA A 25 -33.78 9.15 -18.00
C ALA A 25 -35.31 9.26 -18.21
N CYS A 26 -35.85 8.59 -19.21
CA CYS A 26 -37.30 8.35 -19.34
C CYS A 26 -37.59 6.90 -19.78
N PHE A 27 -37.90 6.07 -18.77
CA PHE A 27 -38.82 4.93 -18.74
C PHE A 27 -38.88 3.90 -19.90
N VAL A 28 -38.35 2.71 -19.63
CA VAL A 28 -39.13 1.46 -19.67
C VAL A 28 -38.73 0.62 -18.46
N VAL A 29 -39.61 0.50 -17.47
CA VAL A 29 -39.48 -0.47 -16.38
C VAL A 29 -40.29 -1.70 -16.80
N PRO A 30 -39.69 -2.82 -17.22
CA PRO A 30 -40.42 -4.06 -17.23
C PRO A 30 -40.63 -4.48 -15.77
N ALA A 31 -41.88 -4.78 -15.43
CA ALA A 31 -42.25 -5.39 -14.16
C ALA A 31 -41.62 -6.80 -14.07
N LEU A 32 -40.37 -6.87 -13.63
CA LEU A 32 -39.74 -8.08 -13.14
C LEU A 32 -39.69 -7.96 -11.62
N GLY A 33 -40.11 -9.04 -10.97
CA GLY A 33 -40.49 -9.08 -9.56
C GLY A 33 -39.49 -8.48 -8.59
N CYS A 34 -39.95 -8.26 -7.37
CA CYS A 34 -39.17 -7.80 -6.22
C CYS A 34 -37.97 -8.72 -5.98
N GLY A 35 -36.91 -8.55 -6.77
CA GLY A 35 -35.59 -9.10 -6.56
C GLY A 35 -34.94 -8.21 -5.53
N ARG A 36 -34.54 -8.82 -4.41
CA ARG A 36 -33.65 -8.21 -3.42
C ARG A 36 -32.36 -7.76 -4.10
N PHE A 37 -32.36 -6.56 -4.70
CA PHE A 37 -31.15 -5.92 -5.19
C PHE A 37 -30.26 -5.60 -3.98
N GLY A 38 -29.05 -6.18 -3.96
CA GLY A 38 -28.02 -5.82 -2.99
C GLY A 38 -27.87 -6.73 -1.78
N GLN A 39 -28.57 -7.87 -1.68
CA GLN A 39 -28.14 -8.88 -0.71
C GLN A 39 -26.92 -9.61 -1.28
N PRO A 40 -25.78 -9.67 -0.56
CA PRO A 40 -24.64 -10.46 -1.00
C PRO A 40 -25.15 -11.89 -1.21
N VAL A 41 -24.96 -12.41 -2.43
CA VAL A 41 -25.14 -13.83 -2.65
C VAL A 41 -24.16 -14.50 -1.70
N LEU A 42 -24.67 -15.29 -0.76
CA LEU A 42 -23.86 -16.15 0.09
C LEU A 42 -23.13 -17.11 -0.84
N ALA A 43 -21.92 -16.73 -1.27
CA ALA A 43 -21.05 -17.60 -2.03
C ALA A 43 -20.73 -18.80 -1.14
N PRO A 44 -20.91 -20.05 -1.62
CA PRO A 44 -20.48 -21.20 -0.86
C PRO A 44 -18.95 -21.15 -0.72
N GLY A 45 -18.47 -20.96 0.51
CA GLY A 45 -17.06 -20.84 0.84
C GLY A 45 -16.76 -19.65 1.77
N PRO A 46 -15.51 -19.53 2.23
CA PRO A 46 -15.10 -18.38 3.04
C PRO A 46 -15.12 -17.11 2.20
N TRP A 47 -15.56 -15.99 2.80
CA TRP A 47 -15.58 -14.68 2.12
C TRP A 47 -14.19 -14.12 1.84
N PHE A 48 -13.19 -14.55 2.62
CA PHE A 48 -11.80 -14.19 2.46
C PHE A 48 -10.93 -15.44 2.60
N ILE A 49 -9.87 -15.50 1.81
CA ILE A 49 -8.83 -16.52 1.91
C ILE A 49 -7.50 -15.85 2.24
N ASP A 50 -6.67 -16.52 3.04
CA ASP A 50 -5.29 -16.09 3.23
C ASP A 50 -4.49 -16.44 1.98
N ALA A 51 -4.11 -15.40 1.22
CA ALA A 51 -3.28 -15.51 0.04
C ALA A 51 -1.80 -15.22 0.31
N GLY A 52 -1.40 -14.85 1.54
CA GLY A 52 -0.07 -14.31 1.83
C GLY A 52 1.06 -15.28 1.44
N ARG A 53 0.90 -16.57 1.74
CA ARG A 53 1.88 -17.59 1.34
C ARG A 53 1.87 -17.85 -0.17
N ALA A 54 0.69 -17.97 -0.77
CA ALA A 54 0.56 -18.24 -2.20
C ALA A 54 1.08 -17.08 -3.07
N ALA A 55 0.94 -15.85 -2.57
CA ALA A 55 1.41 -14.64 -3.20
C ALA A 55 2.91 -14.36 -2.97
N GLY A 56 3.64 -15.20 -2.21
CA GLY A 56 5.06 -14.99 -1.95
C GLY A 56 5.40 -13.99 -0.83
N LEU A 57 4.40 -13.53 -0.06
CA LEU A 57 4.56 -12.54 1.02
C LEU A 57 4.92 -13.16 2.38
N ALA A 58 4.99 -14.49 2.48
CA ALA A 58 5.26 -15.21 3.73
C ALA A 58 6.64 -14.91 4.36
N ALA A 59 7.57 -14.33 3.61
CA ALA A 59 8.87 -13.91 4.13
C ALA A 59 8.78 -12.72 5.09
N PHE A 60 7.71 -11.94 5.01
CA PHE A 60 7.48 -10.82 5.92
C PHE A 60 6.81 -11.28 7.21
N ARG A 61 7.42 -10.90 8.34
CA ARG A 61 6.83 -11.04 9.67
C ARG A 61 6.92 -9.71 10.38
N ASP A 62 5.76 -9.12 10.62
CA ASP A 62 5.68 -7.89 11.41
C ASP A 62 6.13 -8.15 12.84
N THR A 63 6.99 -7.27 13.34
CA THR A 63 7.49 -7.29 14.72
C THR A 63 7.49 -5.86 15.21
N CYS A 64 6.53 -5.52 16.08
CA CYS A 64 6.42 -4.19 16.66
C CYS A 64 6.23 -4.32 18.16
N GLY A 65 7.32 -4.43 18.92
CA GLY A 65 7.36 -4.54 20.37
C GLY A 65 7.03 -5.92 20.92
N SER A 66 6.99 -5.99 22.25
CA SER A 66 6.59 -7.18 23.00
C SER A 66 5.09 -7.48 22.89
N LEU A 67 4.64 -8.62 23.42
CA LEU A 67 3.20 -8.89 23.58
C LEU A 67 2.56 -8.03 24.68
N ALA A 68 3.35 -7.56 25.66
CA ALA A 68 2.85 -6.78 26.79
C ALA A 68 2.55 -5.32 26.42
N LYS A 69 3.23 -4.77 25.40
CA LYS A 69 3.05 -3.38 24.94
C LYS A 69 3.30 -2.35 26.05
N ASP A 70 4.43 -2.50 26.73
CA ASP A 70 4.74 -1.68 27.91
C ASP A 70 5.09 -0.21 27.56
N TYR A 71 5.44 0.07 26.30
CA TYR A 71 5.84 1.40 25.84
C TYR A 71 4.97 1.89 24.68
N LEU A 72 4.75 3.22 24.63
CA LEU A 72 3.92 3.84 23.59
C LEU A 72 4.43 3.55 22.18
N VAL A 73 5.74 3.50 21.98
CA VAL A 73 6.35 3.17 20.67
C VAL A 73 5.95 1.78 20.18
N GLU A 74 5.67 0.83 21.09
CA GLU A 74 5.17 -0.52 20.73
C GLU A 74 3.74 -0.51 20.20
N THR A 75 3.01 0.58 20.40
CA THR A 75 1.61 0.76 19.95
C THR A 75 1.52 1.54 18.64
N LEU A 76 2.58 2.22 18.21
CA LEU A 76 2.57 3.02 16.98
C LEU A 76 2.41 2.16 15.70
N GLY A 77 2.56 0.85 15.83
CA GLY A 77 2.33 -0.10 14.74
C GLY A 77 3.37 0.01 13.63
N SER A 78 3.11 -0.71 12.55
CA SER A 78 3.90 -0.71 11.33
C SER A 78 3.11 -0.03 10.20
N GLY A 79 3.76 0.16 9.06
CA GLY A 79 3.19 0.86 7.90
C GLY A 79 3.22 0.03 6.61
N VAL A 80 2.49 0.51 5.61
CA VAL A 80 2.50 -0.02 4.25
C VAL A 80 2.52 1.12 3.25
N ALA A 81 3.27 0.96 2.17
CA ALA A 81 3.21 1.81 1.00
C ALA A 81 2.96 0.95 -0.26
N LEU A 82 2.12 1.49 -1.15
CA LEU A 82 1.81 0.91 -2.44
C LEU A 82 2.26 1.89 -3.52
N PHE A 83 3.22 1.49 -4.35
CA PHE A 83 3.75 2.31 -5.43
C PHE A 83 4.46 1.44 -6.45
N ASP A 84 4.64 1.97 -7.65
CA ASP A 84 5.45 1.36 -8.71
C ASP A 84 6.91 1.77 -8.49
N TYR A 85 7.76 0.84 -8.05
CA TYR A 85 9.14 1.18 -7.64
C TYR A 85 10.12 1.20 -8.82
N ASP A 86 9.89 0.37 -9.84
CA ASP A 86 10.75 0.24 -11.01
C ASP A 86 10.13 0.84 -12.30
N ASN A 87 8.99 1.50 -12.17
CA ASN A 87 8.23 2.13 -13.25
C ASN A 87 7.77 1.12 -14.33
N ASP A 88 7.49 -0.12 -13.93
CA ASP A 88 7.01 -1.17 -14.84
C ASP A 88 5.49 -1.15 -15.09
N GLY A 89 4.77 -0.26 -14.40
CA GLY A 89 3.32 -0.08 -14.47
C GLY A 89 2.53 -1.02 -13.55
N LEU A 90 3.20 -1.86 -12.76
CA LEU A 90 2.61 -2.68 -11.73
C LEU A 90 2.79 -2.01 -10.36
N VAL A 91 1.81 -2.21 -9.48
CA VAL A 91 1.90 -1.67 -8.12
C VAL A 91 2.60 -2.67 -7.23
N ASP A 92 3.70 -2.24 -6.63
CA ASP A 92 4.50 -2.98 -5.67
C ASP A 92 4.11 -2.68 -4.23
N VAL A 93 4.65 -3.45 -3.30
CA VAL A 93 4.30 -3.35 -1.88
C VAL A 93 5.55 -3.19 -1.03
N LEU A 94 5.64 -2.10 -0.30
CA LEU A 94 6.60 -1.91 0.78
C LEU A 94 5.91 -2.13 2.11
N LEU A 95 6.35 -3.14 2.85
CA LEU A 95 5.92 -3.44 4.20
C LEU A 95 6.95 -2.92 5.19
N VAL A 96 6.57 -1.92 5.97
CA VAL A 96 7.40 -1.39 7.05
C VAL A 96 7.38 -2.37 8.20
N ASN A 97 8.54 -2.60 8.80
CA ASN A 97 8.66 -3.42 9.99
C ASN A 97 9.09 -2.56 11.17
N GLY A 98 8.52 -2.84 12.34
CA GLY A 98 9.02 -2.31 13.60
C GLY A 98 10.23 -3.09 14.09
N SER A 99 10.45 -3.03 15.40
CA SER A 99 11.39 -3.91 16.09
C SER A 99 10.87 -4.23 17.49
N SER A 100 11.67 -4.84 18.36
CA SER A 100 11.39 -4.93 19.79
C SER A 100 12.60 -4.45 20.58
N PHE A 101 12.42 -4.03 21.83
CA PHE A 101 13.55 -3.60 22.65
C PHE A 101 14.56 -4.72 22.89
N GLU A 102 14.12 -5.97 23.00
CA GLU A 102 14.99 -7.13 23.08
C GLU A 102 15.88 -7.24 21.83
N ILE A 103 15.28 -7.15 20.64
CA ILE A 103 16.00 -7.18 19.37
C ILE A 103 16.92 -5.97 19.25
N LEU A 104 16.50 -4.79 19.69
CA LEU A 104 17.30 -3.57 19.61
C LEU A 104 18.50 -3.59 20.57
N SER A 105 18.32 -4.11 21.79
CA SER A 105 19.35 -4.13 22.84
C SER A 105 20.33 -5.31 22.72
N ASN A 106 19.97 -6.39 22.02
CA ASN A 106 20.83 -7.56 21.86
C ASN A 106 21.49 -7.61 20.45
N PRO A 107 22.80 -7.35 20.33
CA PRO A 107 23.50 -7.41 19.04
C PRO A 107 23.56 -8.80 18.40
N GLN A 108 23.28 -9.87 19.15
CA GLN A 108 23.29 -11.24 18.64
C GLN A 108 22.00 -11.61 17.89
N LEU A 109 20.94 -10.82 18.05
CA LEU A 109 19.68 -11.04 17.36
C LEU A 109 19.68 -10.33 16.01
N SER A 110 19.15 -11.01 14.99
CA SER A 110 18.95 -10.42 13.66
C SER A 110 17.98 -9.25 13.75
N ARG A 111 18.32 -8.14 13.09
CA ARG A 111 17.45 -6.96 13.06
C ARG A 111 16.22 -7.22 12.20
N CYS A 112 15.10 -6.65 12.62
CA CYS A 112 13.91 -6.55 11.79
C CYS A 112 14.16 -5.49 10.73
N SER A 113 13.90 -5.84 9.47
CA SER A 113 13.96 -4.91 8.34
C SER A 113 12.60 -4.82 7.68
N SER A 114 12.31 -3.62 7.19
CA SER A 114 11.23 -3.40 6.21
C SER A 114 11.53 -4.16 4.92
N ARG A 115 10.50 -4.54 4.17
CA ARG A 115 10.59 -5.40 2.98
C ARG A 115 9.87 -4.79 1.79
N LEU A 116 10.56 -4.68 0.66
CA LEU A 116 9.96 -4.30 -0.62
C LEU A 116 9.70 -5.56 -1.45
N PHE A 117 8.48 -5.68 -1.94
CA PHE A 117 7.98 -6.77 -2.74
C PHE A 117 7.56 -6.28 -4.11
N ARG A 118 8.27 -6.71 -5.15
CA ARG A 118 7.90 -6.44 -6.54
C ARG A 118 6.74 -7.31 -6.97
N ASN A 119 5.74 -6.73 -7.59
CA ASN A 119 4.62 -7.43 -8.18
C ASN A 119 5.03 -8.07 -9.51
N ASN A 120 4.83 -9.38 -9.64
CA ASN A 120 5.18 -10.11 -10.87
C ASN A 120 4.07 -10.05 -11.95
N GLY A 121 2.92 -9.43 -11.63
CA GLY A 121 1.77 -9.27 -12.54
C GLY A 121 0.82 -10.48 -12.60
N ASP A 122 1.14 -11.58 -11.93
CA ASP A 122 0.37 -12.82 -11.88
C ASP A 122 -0.29 -13.09 -10.52
N GLY A 123 -0.28 -12.08 -9.64
CA GLY A 123 -0.75 -12.20 -8.25
C GLY A 123 0.31 -12.72 -7.27
N THR A 124 1.55 -12.91 -7.72
CA THR A 124 2.69 -13.21 -6.87
C THR A 124 3.64 -12.03 -6.74
N PHE A 125 4.45 -12.07 -5.69
CA PHE A 125 5.41 -11.04 -5.35
C PHE A 125 6.80 -11.63 -5.11
N THR A 126 7.81 -10.86 -5.50
CA THR A 126 9.23 -11.18 -5.29
C THR A 126 9.84 -10.22 -4.28
N ASP A 127 10.50 -10.72 -3.24
CA ASP A 127 11.27 -9.87 -2.31
C ASP A 127 12.48 -9.28 -3.07
N VAL A 128 12.46 -7.95 -3.25
CA VAL A 128 13.52 -7.17 -3.91
C VAL A 128 14.19 -6.21 -2.93
N THR A 129 14.09 -6.46 -1.62
CA THR A 129 14.56 -5.55 -0.57
C THR A 129 16.07 -5.30 -0.67
N ARG A 130 16.84 -6.35 -1.01
CA ARG A 130 18.31 -6.22 -1.12
C ARG A 130 18.70 -5.56 -2.43
N GLU A 131 18.05 -5.92 -3.53
CA GLU A 131 18.31 -5.37 -4.87
C GLU A 131 17.98 -3.88 -4.95
N SER A 132 16.90 -3.45 -4.28
CA SER A 132 16.49 -2.04 -4.24
C SER A 132 17.34 -1.17 -3.30
N GLY A 133 18.17 -1.78 -2.44
CA GLY A 133 18.94 -1.06 -1.43
C GLY A 133 18.11 -0.51 -0.27
N LEU A 134 16.80 -0.78 -0.21
CA LEU A 134 15.87 -0.30 0.83
C LEU A 134 15.94 -1.12 2.14
N ILE A 135 17.09 -1.71 2.45
CA ILE A 135 17.30 -2.37 3.73
C ILE A 135 17.24 -1.32 4.82
N ASN A 136 16.21 -1.40 5.66
CA ASN A 136 15.96 -0.43 6.72
C ASN A 136 15.77 -1.13 8.06
N GLU A 137 16.87 -1.35 8.77
CA GLU A 137 16.92 -2.14 10.01
C GLU A 137 16.63 -1.31 11.25
N GLY A 138 15.60 -1.64 12.03
CA GLY A 138 15.25 -1.03 13.32
C GLY A 138 13.78 -0.62 13.39
N TRP A 139 13.41 0.34 14.25
CA TRP A 139 11.99 0.60 14.54
C TRP A 139 11.34 1.52 13.51
N GLY A 140 10.82 0.94 12.42
CA GLY A 140 9.97 1.65 11.48
C GLY A 140 8.54 1.79 12.01
N VAL A 141 7.87 2.91 11.67
CA VAL A 141 6.47 3.15 12.05
C VAL A 141 5.61 3.49 10.84
N GLY A 142 6.05 4.46 10.05
CA GLY A 142 5.28 4.98 8.91
C GLY A 142 6.16 5.19 7.69
N VAL A 143 5.54 5.23 6.52
CA VAL A 143 6.21 5.47 5.25
C VAL A 143 5.34 6.38 4.38
N THR A 144 6.00 7.25 3.63
CA THR A 144 5.41 8.12 2.62
C THR A 144 6.21 7.99 1.33
N ILE A 145 5.51 8.01 0.20
CA ILE A 145 6.09 7.90 -1.13
C ILE A 145 5.90 9.21 -1.88
N GLY A 146 6.91 9.66 -2.60
CA GLY A 146 6.84 10.82 -3.47
C GLY A 146 8.08 10.94 -4.35
N ASP A 147 7.95 11.55 -5.52
CA ASP A 147 9.10 11.91 -6.36
C ASP A 147 9.61 13.27 -5.87
N TYR A 148 10.60 13.25 -4.99
CA TYR A 148 11.09 14.42 -4.25
C TYR A 148 12.14 15.19 -5.05
N ASP A 149 13.02 14.49 -5.77
CA ASP A 149 14.05 15.11 -6.60
C ASP A 149 13.65 15.27 -8.07
N ASN A 150 12.45 14.80 -8.43
CA ASN A 150 11.83 14.94 -9.74
C ASN A 150 12.62 14.20 -10.85
N ASP A 151 13.24 13.07 -10.50
CA ASP A 151 13.95 12.18 -11.42
C ASP A 151 13.02 11.18 -12.15
N GLY A 152 11.74 11.14 -11.77
CA GLY A 152 10.72 10.27 -12.34
C GLY A 152 10.60 8.92 -11.64
N PHE A 153 11.43 8.64 -10.65
CA PHE A 153 11.29 7.52 -9.72
C PHE A 153 10.59 7.98 -8.45
N ARG A 154 10.13 7.02 -7.64
CA ARG A 154 9.43 7.31 -6.38
C ARG A 154 10.41 7.16 -5.24
N ASP A 155 10.64 8.25 -4.51
CA ASP A 155 11.40 8.22 -3.27
C ASP A 155 10.58 7.66 -2.12
N VAL A 156 11.29 6.98 -1.22
CA VAL A 156 10.73 6.39 -0.01
C VAL A 156 11.19 7.19 1.20
N PHE A 157 10.26 7.86 1.87
CA PHE A 157 10.51 8.49 3.15
C PHE A 157 9.92 7.64 4.28
N GLN A 158 10.78 7.03 5.09
CA GLN A 158 10.35 6.18 6.20
C GLN A 158 10.63 6.83 7.55
N PHE A 159 9.60 6.95 8.39
CA PHE A 159 9.74 7.39 9.77
C PHE A 159 10.24 6.24 10.66
N ARG A 160 11.24 6.56 11.47
CA ARG A 160 11.93 5.64 12.36
C ARG A 160 12.09 6.24 13.74
N ASP A 161 11.89 5.43 14.78
CA ASP A 161 12.25 5.81 16.15
C ASP A 161 13.63 5.26 16.53
N GLU A 162 14.66 6.10 16.40
CA GLU A 162 16.03 5.81 16.85
C GLU A 162 16.20 5.96 18.37
N ARG A 163 15.26 6.64 19.03
CA ARG A 163 15.27 6.91 20.46
C ARG A 163 14.57 5.83 21.27
N ALA A 164 14.03 4.80 20.64
CA ALA A 164 13.41 3.66 21.33
C ALA A 164 14.32 3.18 22.49
N LEU A 165 15.61 2.97 22.24
CA LEU A 165 16.55 2.53 23.29
C LEU A 165 16.73 3.53 24.45
N SER A 166 16.51 4.83 24.23
CA SER A 166 16.61 5.85 25.28
C SER A 166 15.36 5.94 26.17
N GLN A 167 14.20 5.46 25.69
CA GLN A 167 12.95 5.46 26.46
C GLN A 167 12.92 4.39 27.58
N GLN A 168 13.92 3.50 27.62
CA GLN A 168 14.09 2.51 28.69
C GLN A 168 14.84 3.04 29.92
N ARG A 169 15.24 4.32 29.95
CA ARG A 169 15.98 4.95 31.06
C ARG A 169 15.09 5.94 31.81
#